data_AF-A0A941QXB1-F1
#
_entry.id   AF-A0A941QXB1-F1
#
_cell.length_a   1.000
_cell.length_b   1.000
_cell.length_c   1.000
_cell.angle_alpha   90.00
_cell.angle_beta   90.00
_cell.angle_gamma   90.00
#
_symmetry.space_group_name_H-M   'P 1'
#
loop_
_entity.id
_entity.type
_entity.pdbx_description
1 polymer ?
#
loop_
_entity_poly.entity_id
_entity_poly.type
_entity_poly.pdbx_seq_one_letter_code
_entity_poly.pdbx_strand_id
1 'polypeptide(L)'
;MKYLLILLITLFFPTVSFGETKESMCLSYVAITGNIKKAHEYQPCLDASDLGIGSAQYSVGMSYGYAGKNDLEERYYRLAANNSNIAAYLSLGHVLRENSPWKAIYWYQRYAATKADGYGYAAILISNLFSELGDASQAEYWLEVCKLSPYKGCTNAYNKKL
;
A
#
# COMPACT_ATOMS: atom_id res chain seq x y z
N MET A 1 40.66 -11.70 -62.03
CA MET A 1 40.05 -10.79 -61.04
C MET A 1 38.54 -10.96 -61.10
N LYS A 2 37.89 -11.48 -60.06
CA LYS A 2 36.44 -11.66 -59.97
C LYS A 2 35.97 -10.88 -58.74
N TYR A 3 35.18 -9.82 -58.94
CA TYR A 3 34.72 -8.92 -57.87
C TYR A 3 33.73 -9.66 -56.96
N LEU A 4 34.01 -9.66 -55.66
CA LEU A 4 33.15 -10.19 -54.60
C LEU A 4 32.15 -9.09 -54.22
N LEU A 5 30.89 -9.27 -54.59
CA LEU A 5 29.79 -8.37 -54.22
C LEU A 5 29.31 -8.74 -52.80
N ILE A 6 29.73 -7.96 -51.79
CA ILE A 6 29.28 -8.15 -50.40
C ILE A 6 27.94 -7.42 -50.23
N LEU A 7 26.86 -8.19 -50.10
CA LEU A 7 25.53 -7.70 -49.72
C LEU A 7 25.55 -7.31 -48.23
N LEU A 8 25.60 -6.01 -47.95
CA LEU A 8 25.39 -5.48 -46.60
C LEU A 8 23.90 -5.61 -46.25
N ILE A 9 23.56 -6.66 -45.50
CA ILE A 9 22.25 -6.80 -44.85
C ILE A 9 22.22 -5.80 -43.70
N THR A 10 21.52 -4.69 -43.87
CA THR A 10 21.23 -3.78 -42.76
C THR A 10 20.23 -4.47 -41.84
N LEU A 11 20.71 -4.93 -40.68
CA LEU A 11 19.84 -5.37 -39.60
C LEU A 11 19.06 -4.15 -39.10
N PHE A 12 17.79 -4.06 -39.48
CA PHE A 12 16.85 -3.12 -38.88
C PHE A 12 16.58 -3.59 -37.45
N PHE A 13 17.33 -3.06 -36.49
CA PHE A 13 16.98 -3.18 -35.08
C PHE A 13 15.84 -2.19 -34.83
N PRO A 14 14.60 -2.65 -34.59
CA PRO A 14 13.56 -1.73 -34.15
C PRO A 14 14.03 -1.12 -32.83
N THR A 15 14.25 0.19 -32.82
CA THR A 15 14.40 0.92 -31.57
C THR A 15 13.07 0.80 -30.83
N VAL A 16 13.04 0.01 -29.76
CA VAL A 16 11.90 0.01 -28.84
C VAL A 16 11.85 1.41 -28.25
N SER A 17 10.89 2.21 -28.72
CA SER A 17 10.54 3.46 -28.06
C SER A 17 9.99 3.09 -26.69
N PHE A 18 10.78 3.31 -25.65
CA PHE A 18 10.28 3.30 -24.28
C PHE A 18 9.38 4.53 -24.09
N GLY A 19 8.16 4.46 -24.62
CA GLY A 19 7.12 5.41 -24.22
C GLY A 19 6.90 5.29 -22.72
N GLU A 20 6.81 6.43 -22.02
CA GLU A 20 6.51 6.43 -20.59
C GLU A 20 5.21 5.65 -20.34
N THR A 21 5.26 4.62 -19.49
CA THR A 21 4.07 3.87 -19.13
C THR A 21 3.20 4.72 -18.20
N LYS A 22 1.89 4.47 -18.16
CA LYS A 22 0.99 5.18 -17.22
C LYS A 22 1.43 4.98 -15.77
N GLU A 23 1.93 3.79 -15.46
CA GLU A 23 2.56 3.50 -14.17
C GLU A 23 3.78 4.39 -13.91
N SER A 24 4.74 4.51 -14.85
CA SER A 24 5.93 5.34 -14.66
C SER A 24 5.60 6.82 -14.58
N MET A 25 4.59 7.28 -15.32
CA MET A 25 4.07 8.64 -15.24
C MET A 25 3.45 8.91 -13.86
N CYS A 26 2.59 8.02 -13.37
CA CYS A 26 1.99 8.16 -12.05
C CYS A 26 3.04 8.15 -10.94
N LEU A 27 3.97 7.18 -10.98
CA LEU A 27 5.05 7.06 -10.00
C LEU A 27 5.91 8.33 -9.95
N SER A 28 6.33 8.83 -11.12
CA SER A 28 7.11 10.07 -11.23
C SER A 28 6.33 11.27 -10.70
N TYR A 29 5.03 11.35 -11.01
CA TYR A 29 4.17 12.42 -10.52
C TYR A 29 4.06 12.43 -9.00
N VAL A 30 3.80 11.28 -8.37
CA VAL A 30 3.60 11.19 -6.90
C VAL A 30 4.90 11.30 -6.10
N ALA A 31 6.04 11.04 -6.73
CA ALA A 31 7.35 11.24 -6.12
C ALA A 31 7.68 12.73 -5.89
N ILE A 32 7.02 13.64 -6.60
CA ILE A 32 7.16 15.08 -6.38
C ILE A 32 6.38 15.48 -5.12
N THR A 33 7.07 16.14 -4.18
CA THR A 33 6.48 16.59 -2.91
C THR A 33 5.18 17.35 -3.12
N GLY A 34 4.12 16.90 -2.44
CA GLY A 34 2.79 17.52 -2.50
C GLY A 34 1.87 16.95 -3.58
N ASN A 35 2.40 16.40 -4.68
CA ASN A 35 1.58 15.89 -5.78
C ASN A 35 0.76 14.66 -5.39
N ILE A 36 1.22 13.85 -4.44
CA ILE A 36 0.45 12.73 -3.90
C ILE A 36 -0.94 13.15 -3.39
N LYS A 37 -1.11 14.41 -2.93
CA LYS A 37 -2.41 14.93 -2.50
C LYS A 37 -3.41 15.08 -3.65
N LYS A 38 -2.93 15.15 -4.89
CA LYS A 38 -3.71 15.33 -6.11
C LYS A 38 -3.60 14.15 -7.10
N ALA A 39 -3.09 13.00 -6.69
CA ALA A 39 -3.01 11.83 -7.56
C ALA A 39 -4.38 11.40 -8.12
N HIS A 40 -5.48 11.63 -7.39
CA HIS A 40 -6.84 11.38 -7.88
C HIS A 40 -7.32 12.37 -8.96
N GLU A 41 -6.60 13.47 -9.19
CA GLU A 41 -6.85 14.45 -10.26
C GLU A 41 -5.90 14.24 -11.45
N TYR A 42 -4.90 13.36 -11.33
CA TYR A 42 -3.89 13.15 -12.36
C TYR A 42 -4.23 11.95 -13.24
N GLN A 43 -4.58 12.20 -14.51
CA GLN A 43 -5.09 11.17 -15.41
C GLN A 43 -4.20 9.93 -15.55
N PRO A 44 -2.85 10.03 -15.68
CA PRO A 44 -2.01 8.83 -15.72
C PRO A 44 -2.08 7.96 -14.46
N CYS A 45 -2.34 8.54 -13.28
CA CYS A 45 -2.59 7.75 -12.06
C CYS A 45 -3.94 7.03 -12.10
N LEU A 46 -4.98 7.68 -12.63
CA LEU A 46 -6.28 7.04 -12.83
C LEU A 46 -6.18 5.90 -13.87
N ASP A 47 -5.54 6.16 -15.01
CA ASP A 47 -5.30 5.15 -16.06
C ASP A 47 -4.52 3.95 -15.49
N ALA A 48 -3.43 4.18 -14.75
CA ALA A 48 -2.66 3.11 -14.11
C ALA A 48 -3.49 2.34 -13.06
N SER A 49 -4.36 3.05 -12.34
CA SER A 49 -5.27 2.44 -11.37
C SER A 49 -6.30 1.52 -12.02
N ASP A 50 -6.86 1.93 -13.16
CA ASP A 50 -7.80 1.15 -13.97
C ASP A 50 -7.14 -0.09 -14.60
N LEU A 51 -5.82 -0.03 -14.86
CA LEU A 51 -5.01 -1.17 -15.28
C LEU A 51 -4.72 -2.18 -14.15
N GLY A 52 -5.20 -1.94 -12.93
CA GLY A 52 -4.98 -2.85 -11.79
C GLY A 52 -3.62 -2.67 -11.11
N ILE A 53 -2.90 -1.58 -11.39
CA ILE A 53 -1.59 -1.33 -10.77
C ILE A 53 -1.80 -0.94 -9.30
N GLY A 54 -1.48 -1.85 -8.38
CA GLY A 54 -1.76 -1.69 -6.96
C GLY A 54 -1.07 -0.48 -6.30
N SER A 55 0.10 -0.07 -6.78
CA SER A 55 0.79 1.15 -6.32
C SER A 55 0.03 2.42 -6.72
N ALA A 56 -0.46 2.52 -7.96
CA ALA A 56 -1.28 3.63 -8.42
C ALA A 56 -2.63 3.68 -7.70
N GLN A 57 -3.30 2.53 -7.52
CA GLN A 57 -4.52 2.43 -6.72
C GLN A 57 -4.31 2.94 -5.29
N TYR A 58 -3.20 2.58 -4.66
CA TYR A 58 -2.84 3.05 -3.34
C TYR A 58 -2.60 4.57 -3.31
N SER A 59 -1.84 5.11 -4.26
CA SER A 59 -1.60 6.56 -4.36
C SER A 59 -2.87 7.37 -4.60
N VAL A 60 -3.78 6.87 -5.44
CA VAL A 60 -5.10 7.49 -5.66
C VAL A 60 -5.94 7.43 -4.39
N GLY A 61 -5.93 6.29 -3.67
CA GLY A 61 -6.59 6.16 -2.37
C GLY A 61 -6.08 7.18 -1.34
N MET A 62 -4.76 7.29 -1.17
CA MET A 62 -4.14 8.31 -0.30
C MET A 62 -4.57 9.73 -0.68
N SER A 63 -4.64 10.01 -1.98
CA SER A 63 -5.05 11.31 -2.49
C SER A 63 -6.50 11.65 -2.14
N TYR A 64 -7.41 10.66 -2.19
CA TYR A 64 -8.78 10.84 -1.70
C TYR A 64 -8.85 11.06 -0.19
N GLY A 65 -7.99 10.40 0.59
CA GLY A 65 -7.86 10.65 2.02
C GLY A 65 -7.48 12.10 2.32
N TYR A 66 -6.48 12.64 1.62
CA TYR A 66 -6.12 14.07 1.72
C TYR A 66 -7.26 15.03 1.34
N ALA A 67 -8.17 14.61 0.45
CA ALA A 67 -9.34 15.37 0.04
C ALA A 67 -10.57 15.17 0.96
N GLY A 68 -10.44 14.36 2.03
CA GLY A 68 -11.54 14.04 2.94
C GLY A 68 -12.64 13.17 2.32
N LYS A 69 -12.32 12.40 1.27
CA LYS A 69 -13.26 11.52 0.57
C LYS A 69 -13.10 10.07 1.05
N ASN A 70 -13.45 9.83 2.31
CA ASN A 70 -13.18 8.57 3.01
C ASN A 70 -13.74 7.32 2.31
N ASP A 71 -14.94 7.40 1.72
CA ASP A 71 -15.54 6.28 0.98
C ASP A 71 -14.70 5.88 -0.25
N LEU A 72 -14.14 6.87 -0.95
CA LEU A 72 -13.26 6.65 -2.10
C LEU A 72 -11.88 6.19 -1.66
N GLU A 73 -11.34 6.75 -0.59
CA GLU A 73 -10.09 6.28 0.02
C GLU A 73 -10.17 4.78 0.34
N GLU A 74 -11.21 4.35 1.07
CA GLU A 74 -11.41 2.94 1.41
C GLU A 74 -11.53 2.08 0.15
N ARG A 75 -12.35 2.50 -0.82
CA ARG A 75 -12.54 1.77 -2.08
C ARG A 75 -11.22 1.54 -2.80
N TYR A 76 -10.39 2.57 -2.94
CA TYR A 76 -9.12 2.45 -3.66
C TYR A 76 -8.08 1.66 -2.88
N TYR A 77 -8.03 1.75 -1.55
CA TYR A 77 -7.18 0.84 -0.78
C TYR A 77 -7.63 -0.63 -0.88
N ARG A 78 -8.94 -0.92 -0.97
CA ARG A 78 -9.42 -2.29 -1.22
C ARG A 78 -8.96 -2.81 -2.58
N LEU A 79 -9.02 -1.97 -3.62
CA LEU A 79 -8.47 -2.32 -4.94
C LEU A 79 -6.96 -2.61 -4.85
N ALA A 80 -6.21 -1.72 -4.22
CA ALA A 80 -4.76 -1.87 -4.05
C ALA A 80 -4.40 -3.15 -3.28
N ALA A 81 -5.13 -3.45 -2.21
CA ALA A 81 -5.00 -4.67 -1.42
C ALA A 81 -5.26 -5.94 -2.26
N ASN A 82 -6.27 -5.92 -3.14
CA ASN A 82 -6.56 -7.03 -4.06
C ASN A 82 -5.48 -7.18 -5.14
N ASN A 83 -4.82 -6.10 -5.52
CA ASN A 83 -3.69 -6.08 -6.45
C ASN A 83 -2.33 -6.08 -5.74
N SER A 84 -2.24 -6.82 -4.63
CA SER A 84 -1.01 -7.16 -3.91
C SER A 84 -0.22 -5.98 -3.32
N ASN A 85 -0.83 -4.80 -3.16
CA ASN A 85 -0.20 -3.72 -2.43
C ASN A 85 -0.33 -3.96 -0.91
N ILE A 86 0.75 -4.41 -0.29
CA ILE A 86 0.79 -4.75 1.15
C ILE A 86 0.51 -3.52 2.03
N ALA A 87 0.99 -2.33 1.65
CA ALA A 87 0.77 -1.10 2.43
C ALA A 87 -0.73 -0.78 2.57
N ALA A 88 -1.54 -1.16 1.59
CA ALA A 88 -2.98 -0.98 1.64
C ALA A 88 -3.66 -1.73 2.80
N TYR A 89 -3.10 -2.85 3.29
CA TYR A 89 -3.66 -3.55 4.45
C TYR A 89 -3.56 -2.71 5.72
N LEU A 90 -2.40 -2.07 5.98
CA LEU A 90 -2.23 -1.20 7.15
C LEU A 90 -3.14 0.04 7.03
N SER A 91 -3.19 0.67 5.85
CA SER A 91 -4.04 1.84 5.62
C SER A 91 -5.54 1.53 5.73
N LEU A 92 -6.01 0.37 5.25
CA LEU A 92 -7.39 -0.07 5.46
C LEU A 92 -7.70 -0.24 6.94
N GLY A 93 -6.78 -0.79 7.71
CA GLY A 93 -6.93 -0.87 9.15
C GLY A 93 -7.13 0.51 9.79
N HIS A 94 -6.35 1.51 9.38
CA HIS A 94 -6.49 2.88 9.88
C HIS A 94 -7.83 3.53 9.52
N VAL A 95 -8.27 3.40 8.26
CA VAL A 95 -9.54 3.94 7.79
C VAL A 95 -10.73 3.32 8.53
N LEU A 96 -10.66 2.02 8.82
CA LEU A 96 -11.77 1.27 9.41
C LEU A 96 -11.80 1.29 10.94
N ARG A 97 -10.73 1.75 11.60
CA ARG A 97 -10.51 1.57 13.05
C ARG A 97 -11.68 2.06 13.90
N GLU A 98 -12.15 3.28 13.64
CA GLU A 98 -13.17 3.93 14.46
C GLU A 98 -14.58 3.37 14.20
N ASN A 99 -14.91 3.08 12.94
CA ASN A 99 -16.28 2.72 12.55
C ASN A 99 -16.51 1.21 12.42
N SER A 100 -15.46 0.42 12.36
CA SER A 100 -15.52 -1.03 12.10
C SER A 100 -14.29 -1.74 12.67
N PRO A 101 -14.11 -1.74 14.01
CA PRO A 101 -12.89 -2.23 14.66
C PRO A 101 -12.53 -3.68 14.31
N TRP A 102 -13.53 -4.56 14.16
CA TRP A 102 -13.32 -5.94 13.71
C TRP A 102 -12.79 -6.05 12.28
N LYS A 103 -13.25 -5.19 11.36
CA LYS A 103 -12.70 -5.12 10.00
C LYS A 103 -11.30 -4.52 10.00
N ALA A 104 -11.03 -3.56 10.88
CA ALA A 104 -9.69 -3.01 11.06
C ALA A 104 -8.70 -4.08 11.54
N ILE A 105 -9.06 -4.85 12.57
CA ILE A 105 -8.29 -6.00 13.05
C ILE A 105 -7.99 -6.96 11.90
N TYR A 106 -9.01 -7.35 11.12
CA TYR A 106 -8.82 -8.24 9.96
C TYR A 106 -7.73 -7.73 8.99
N TRP A 107 -7.75 -6.45 8.64
CA TRP A 107 -6.75 -5.88 7.73
C TRP A 107 -5.36 -5.76 8.35
N TYR A 108 -5.28 -5.33 9.62
CA TYR A 108 -4.01 -5.31 10.33
C TYR A 108 -3.40 -6.71 10.49
N GLN A 109 -4.21 -7.74 10.72
CA GLN A 109 -3.75 -9.12 10.79
C GLN A 109 -3.14 -9.59 9.48
N ARG A 110 -3.75 -9.23 8.34
CA ARG A 110 -3.19 -9.49 7.01
C ARG A 110 -1.85 -8.79 6.81
N TYR A 111 -1.72 -7.52 7.22
CA TYR A 111 -0.43 -6.83 7.21
C TYR A 111 0.60 -7.55 8.09
N ALA A 112 0.22 -7.88 9.33
CA ALA A 112 1.12 -8.52 10.29
C ALA A 112 1.61 -9.91 9.82
N ALA A 113 0.75 -10.66 9.12
CA ALA A 113 1.08 -11.95 8.55
C ALA A 113 2.16 -11.87 7.45
N THR A 114 2.29 -10.74 6.75
CA THR A 114 3.35 -10.56 5.73
C THR A 114 4.75 -10.47 6.33
N LYS A 115 4.87 -10.17 7.63
CA LYS A 115 6.15 -9.86 8.30
C LYS A 115 6.97 -8.75 7.62
N ALA A 116 6.33 -7.91 6.80
CA ALA A 116 6.94 -6.71 6.25
C ALA A 116 7.35 -5.74 7.37
N ASP A 117 8.23 -4.79 7.05
CA ASP A 117 8.64 -3.75 8.01
C ASP A 117 7.42 -3.06 8.61
N GLY A 118 7.43 -2.91 9.94
CA GLY A 118 6.28 -2.38 10.67
C GLY A 118 5.20 -3.39 11.03
N TYR A 119 5.37 -4.72 10.80
CA TYR A 119 4.38 -5.70 11.27
C TYR A 119 4.16 -5.65 12.79
N GLY A 120 5.18 -5.26 13.57
CA GLY A 120 5.06 -4.99 15.00
C GLY A 120 4.16 -3.80 15.33
N TYR A 121 4.20 -2.76 14.50
CA TYR A 121 3.28 -1.62 14.63
C TYR A 121 1.84 -2.06 14.39
N ALA A 122 1.58 -2.86 13.35
CA ALA A 122 0.26 -3.46 13.16
C ALA A 122 -0.16 -4.32 14.36
N ALA A 123 0.76 -5.13 14.91
CA ALA A 123 0.49 -5.96 16.08
C ALA A 123 0.05 -5.14 17.31
N ILE A 124 0.71 -4.01 17.61
CA ILE A 124 0.28 -3.18 18.75
C ILE A 124 -1.06 -2.50 18.52
N LEU A 125 -1.39 -2.13 17.27
CA LEU A 125 -2.71 -1.60 16.93
C LEU A 125 -3.81 -2.65 17.14
N ILE A 126 -3.55 -3.90 16.75
CA ILE A 126 -4.48 -5.02 17.00
C ILE A 126 -4.64 -5.25 18.50
N SER A 127 -3.55 -5.27 19.27
CA SER A 127 -3.57 -5.42 20.73
C SER A 127 -4.43 -4.36 21.42
N ASN A 128 -4.30 -3.10 21.00
CA ASN A 128 -5.09 -2.00 21.54
C ASN A 128 -6.58 -2.15 21.19
N LEU A 129 -6.92 -2.54 19.96
CA LEU A 129 -8.32 -2.76 19.57
C LEU A 129 -8.96 -3.91 20.35
N PHE A 130 -8.26 -5.03 20.54
CA PHE A 130 -8.77 -6.11 21.39
C PHE A 130 -8.94 -5.66 22.85
N SER A 131 -8.04 -4.81 23.36
CA SER A 131 -8.18 -4.23 24.70
C SER A 131 -9.44 -3.36 24.82
N GLU A 132 -9.70 -2.52 23.81
CA GLU A 132 -10.90 -1.67 23.73
C GLU A 132 -12.18 -2.49 23.63
N LEU A 133 -12.13 -3.63 22.95
CA LEU A 133 -13.23 -4.58 22.80
C LEU A 133 -13.42 -5.52 24.01
N GLY A 134 -12.54 -5.44 25.01
CA GLY A 134 -12.62 -6.25 26.23
C GLY A 134 -12.05 -7.67 26.12
N ASP A 135 -11.31 -7.99 25.04
CA ASP A 135 -10.66 -9.28 24.84
C ASP A 135 -9.19 -9.22 25.29
N ALA A 136 -8.97 -9.36 26.60
CA ALA A 136 -7.65 -9.28 27.20
C ALA A 136 -6.69 -10.37 26.67
N SER A 137 -7.20 -11.57 26.41
CA SER A 137 -6.37 -12.68 25.92
C SER A 137 -5.83 -12.42 24.52
N GLN A 138 -6.66 -11.92 23.60
CA GLN A 138 -6.19 -11.51 22.28
C GLN A 138 -5.28 -10.29 22.36
N ALA A 139 -5.61 -9.32 23.24
CA ALA A 139 -4.75 -8.15 23.44
C ALA A 139 -3.33 -8.54 23.87
N GLU A 140 -3.19 -9.47 24.83
CA GLU A 140 -1.90 -9.97 25.30
C GLU A 140 -1.15 -10.73 24.21
N TYR A 141 -1.83 -11.63 23.49
CA TYR A 141 -1.22 -12.35 22.36
C TYR A 141 -0.59 -11.39 21.33
N TRP A 142 -1.33 -10.37 20.90
CA TRP A 142 -0.83 -9.42 19.91
C TRP A 142 0.23 -8.47 20.46
N LEU A 143 0.23 -8.19 21.76
CA LEU A 143 1.34 -7.48 22.41
C LEU A 143 2.63 -8.31 22.33
N GLU A 144 2.57 -9.61 22.56
CA GLU A 144 3.74 -10.49 22.42
C GLU A 144 4.22 -10.58 20.97
N VAL A 145 3.31 -10.65 19.99
CA VAL A 145 3.67 -10.55 18.56
C VAL A 145 4.41 -9.25 18.26
N CYS A 146 4.01 -8.12 18.87
CA CYS A 146 4.74 -6.87 18.76
C CYS A 146 6.14 -6.98 19.36
N LYS A 147 6.27 -7.45 20.60
CA LYS A 147 7.55 -7.53 21.32
C LYS A 147 8.58 -8.43 20.63
N LEU A 148 8.12 -9.47 19.93
CA LEU A 148 8.96 -10.34 19.10
C LEU A 148 9.40 -9.70 17.77
N SER A 149 8.89 -8.51 17.45
CA SER A 149 9.28 -7.78 16.24
C SER A 149 10.44 -6.80 16.46
N PRO A 150 11.04 -6.27 15.39
CA PRO A 150 11.99 -5.17 15.49
C PRO A 150 11.39 -3.85 16.02
N TYR A 151 10.06 -3.69 16.01
CA TYR A 151 9.38 -2.47 16.44
C TYR A 151 9.55 -2.22 17.94
N LYS A 152 9.91 -0.99 18.33
CA LYS A 152 10.23 -0.64 19.73
C LYS A 152 9.05 -0.08 20.52
N GLY A 153 7.94 0.27 19.87
CA GLY A 153 6.77 0.91 20.50
C GLY A 153 5.76 -0.06 21.10
N CYS A 154 6.17 -1.23 21.61
CA CYS A 154 5.27 -2.28 22.08
C CYS A 154 4.76 -2.03 23.50
N THR A 155 3.88 -1.04 23.64
CA THR A 155 3.17 -0.73 24.90
C THR A 155 1.68 -0.62 24.61
N ASN A 156 0.85 -1.41 25.30
CA ASN A 156 -0.60 -1.42 25.07
C ASN A 156 -1.34 -0.46 26.03
N ALA A 157 -2.55 -0.07 25.65
CA ALA A 157 -3.40 0.80 26.47
C ALA A 157 -3.85 0.15 27.79
N TYR A 158 -3.92 -1.18 27.84
CA TYR A 158 -4.30 -1.96 29.02
C TYR A 158 -3.30 -1.78 30.18
N ASN A 159 -1.99 -1.86 29.91
CA ASN A 159 -0.94 -1.71 30.92
C ASN A 159 -0.81 -0.27 31.49
N LYS A 160 -1.54 0.71 30.93
CA LYS A 160 -1.61 2.08 31.48
C LYS A 160 -2.73 2.27 32.50
N LYS A 161 -3.63 1.28 32.68
CA LYS A 161 -4.77 1.34 33.61
C LYS A 161 -4.56 0.52 34.89
N LEU A 162 -3.43 -0.19 35.01
CA LEU A 162 -2.94 -0.85 36.22
C LEU A 162 -1.82 -0.01 36.84
#